data_AF-A0A3N5FN25-F1
#
_entry.id   AF-A0A3N5FN25-F1
#
_cell.length_a   1.000
_cell.length_b   1.000
_cell.length_c   1.000
_cell.angle_alpha   90.00
_cell.angle_beta   90.00
_cell.angle_gamma   90.00
#
_symmetry.space_group_name_H-M   'P 1'
#
loop_
_entity.id
_entity.type
_entity.pdbx_description
1 polymer ?
#
loop_
_entity_poly.entity_id
_entity_poly.type
_entity_poly.pdbx_seq_one_letter_code
_entity_poly.pdbx_strand_id
1 'polypeptide(L)'
;MVQINFARREVNCKIVFYGPGLSGKTTNLEIIHKKVPDTARGNLTSIATEQDRTLFFDFMPLDLGQVAGMKTKLFLYTVPGQVYYDSTRKLVLQGADGVAFIADSDPNRMNDNIESFKNLERNLKDYGVDIRKIPLVIQYNKRDLPGALSVPELNAKVNSVGAPTFEAVAVKGEGVMQTLKGISKLVVDRLNEEYAPVKSAAPAATAAAPAARAAAPAASPARPPSGTSPAPAAARPAPPPPPAARPAPPPPPAARPAPAPAPRPAAP
;
A
#
# COMPACT_ATOMS: atom_id res chain seq x y z
N MET A 1 -4.05 -3.26 -9.58
CA MET A 1 -4.81 -2.72 -10.73
C MET A 1 -5.06 -1.29 -10.34
N VAL A 2 -4.24 -0.43 -10.92
CA VAL A 2 -4.13 0.97 -10.56
C VAL A 2 -5.48 1.63 -10.80
N GLN A 3 -5.99 2.36 -9.81
CA GLN A 3 -7.24 3.08 -9.97
C GLN A 3 -6.94 4.45 -10.58
N ILE A 4 -7.19 4.59 -11.88
CA ILE A 4 -6.99 5.84 -12.61
C ILE A 4 -8.33 6.54 -12.79
N ASN A 5 -8.44 7.77 -12.30
CA ASN A 5 -9.55 8.66 -12.58
C ASN A 5 -9.12 9.69 -13.63
N PHE A 6 -9.39 9.38 -14.91
CA PHE A 6 -9.04 10.25 -16.04
C PHE A 6 -9.76 11.61 -16.00
N ALA A 7 -11.00 11.66 -15.50
CA ALA A 7 -11.76 12.90 -15.37
C ALA A 7 -11.14 13.87 -14.36
N ARG A 8 -10.46 13.35 -13.32
CA ARG A 8 -9.76 14.13 -12.29
C ARG A 8 -8.25 14.20 -12.49
N ARG A 9 -7.70 13.51 -13.50
CA ARG A 9 -6.25 13.28 -13.66
C ARG A 9 -5.59 12.79 -12.38
N GLU A 10 -6.22 11.83 -11.73
CA GLU A 10 -5.76 11.25 -10.46
C GLU A 10 -5.39 9.76 -10.63
N VAL A 11 -4.25 9.37 -10.06
CA VAL A 11 -3.77 7.99 -10.01
C VAL A 11 -3.63 7.55 -8.57
N ASN A 12 -4.32 6.46 -8.24
CA ASN A 12 -4.31 5.86 -6.93
C ASN A 12 -3.51 4.54 -7.01
N CYS A 13 -2.41 4.47 -6.26
CA CYS A 13 -1.53 3.32 -6.24
C CYS A 13 -1.59 2.62 -4.88
N LYS A 14 -1.75 1.31 -4.86
CA LYS A 14 -1.79 0.52 -3.64
C LYS A 14 -0.42 -0.10 -3.35
N ILE A 15 0.18 0.23 -2.22
CA ILE A 15 1.43 -0.37 -1.74
C ILE A 15 1.14 -1.22 -0.51
N VAL A 16 1.56 -2.49 -0.56
CA VAL A 16 1.36 -3.43 0.54
C VAL A 16 2.68 -3.70 1.27
N PHE A 17 2.70 -3.42 2.57
CA PHE A 17 3.77 -3.81 3.48
C PHE A 17 3.52 -5.24 3.92
N TYR A 18 4.37 -6.15 3.44
CA TYR A 18 4.27 -7.59 3.63
C TYR A 18 5.43 -8.12 4.48
N GLY A 19 5.32 -9.34 5.02
CA GLY A 19 6.39 -9.97 5.81
C GLY A 19 5.88 -10.68 7.07
N PRO A 20 6.76 -11.39 7.80
CA PRO A 20 6.35 -12.23 8.93
C PRO A 20 5.84 -11.43 10.13
N GLY A 21 5.19 -12.11 11.07
CA GLY A 21 4.72 -11.53 12.34
C GLY A 21 5.81 -10.75 13.06
N LEU A 22 5.46 -9.57 13.59
CA LEU A 22 6.38 -8.75 14.38
C LEU A 22 7.65 -8.27 13.65
N SER A 23 7.69 -8.31 12.31
CA SER A 23 8.84 -7.82 11.53
C SER A 23 8.95 -6.28 11.50
N GLY A 24 7.95 -5.54 11.98
CA GLY A 24 7.94 -4.07 12.03
C GLY A 24 7.16 -3.37 10.92
N LYS A 25 6.20 -4.06 10.29
CA LYS A 25 5.28 -3.48 9.28
C LYS A 25 4.49 -2.28 9.80
N THR A 26 3.77 -2.44 10.92
CA THR A 26 3.00 -1.35 11.55
C THR A 26 3.90 -0.20 11.98
N THR A 27 5.06 -0.49 12.58
CA THR A 27 6.07 0.53 12.94
C THR A 27 6.52 1.35 11.72
N ASN A 28 6.66 0.74 10.54
CA ASN A 28 6.96 1.48 9.32
C ASN A 28 5.86 2.50 9.02
N LEU A 29 4.59 2.09 9.01
CA LEU A 29 3.49 3.02 8.71
C LEU A 29 3.33 4.10 9.77
N GLU A 30 3.50 3.79 11.04
CA GLU A 30 3.49 4.79 12.12
C GLU A 30 4.58 5.84 11.93
N ILE A 31 5.79 5.42 11.55
CA ILE A 31 6.91 6.32 11.33
C ILE A 31 6.72 7.14 10.06
N ILE A 32 6.23 6.54 8.98
CA ILE A 32 5.89 7.27 7.75
C ILE A 32 4.83 8.31 8.09
N HIS A 33 3.77 7.92 8.80
CA HIS A 33 2.74 8.83 9.26
C HIS A 33 3.41 9.99 9.99
N LYS A 34 4.16 9.74 11.08
CA LYS A 34 4.86 10.77 11.88
C LYS A 34 5.77 11.71 11.07
N LYS A 35 6.51 11.20 10.09
CA LYS A 35 7.51 11.98 9.32
C LYS A 35 6.93 12.74 8.13
N VAL A 36 5.79 12.32 7.59
CA VAL A 36 5.14 13.01 6.47
C VAL A 36 4.41 14.26 6.98
N PRO A 37 4.46 15.40 6.26
CA PRO A 37 3.69 16.59 6.61
C PRO A 37 2.19 16.32 6.71
N ASP A 38 1.50 16.97 7.66
CA ASP A 38 0.04 16.87 7.84
C ASP A 38 -0.77 17.20 6.59
N THR A 39 -0.23 18.04 5.71
CA THR A 39 -0.86 18.42 4.44
C THR A 39 -0.86 17.30 3.40
N ALA A 40 0.03 16.31 3.54
CA ALA A 40 0.25 15.25 2.57
C ALA A 40 -0.16 13.85 3.08
N ARG A 41 -0.46 13.69 4.38
CA ARG A 41 -0.95 12.42 4.96
C ARG A 41 -2.44 12.51 5.28
N GLY A 42 -3.18 11.44 5.01
CA GLY A 42 -4.47 11.23 5.65
C GLY A 42 -4.35 10.46 6.97
N ASN A 43 -5.48 10.20 7.61
CA ASN A 43 -5.53 9.51 8.89
C ASN A 43 -5.00 8.07 8.77
N LEU A 44 -4.09 7.70 9.67
CA LEU A 44 -3.74 6.30 9.91
C LEU A 44 -4.94 5.59 10.54
N THR A 45 -5.59 4.71 9.77
CA THR A 45 -6.74 3.94 10.24
C THR A 45 -6.29 2.52 10.55
N SER A 46 -6.43 2.10 11.80
CA SER A 46 -6.21 0.72 12.22
C SER A 46 -7.55 0.05 12.47
N ILE A 47 -7.94 -0.90 11.62
CA ILE A 47 -9.17 -1.68 11.80
C ILE A 47 -8.79 -2.92 12.58
N ALA A 48 -9.39 -3.12 13.76
CA ALA A 48 -9.28 -4.35 14.55
C ALA A 48 -10.62 -5.11 14.53
N THR A 49 -10.60 -6.42 14.27
CA THR A 49 -11.82 -7.25 14.33
C THR A 49 -12.11 -7.66 15.78
N GLU A 50 -13.38 -7.61 16.21
CA GLU A 50 -13.80 -7.91 17.59
C GLU A 50 -13.42 -9.33 18.09
N GLN A 51 -13.29 -10.30 17.19
CA GLN A 51 -13.06 -11.71 17.52
C GLN A 51 -11.58 -12.05 17.77
N ASP A 52 -10.65 -11.26 17.24
CA ASP A 52 -9.21 -11.48 17.39
C ASP A 52 -8.54 -10.14 17.69
N ARG A 53 -7.97 -10.02 18.89
CA ARG A 53 -7.25 -8.85 19.44
C ARG A 53 -6.03 -8.39 18.60
N THR A 54 -5.88 -8.77 17.33
CA THR A 54 -4.63 -8.60 16.57
C THR A 54 -4.75 -8.57 15.05
N LEU A 55 -5.95 -8.45 14.47
CA LEU A 55 -6.07 -8.11 13.05
C LEU A 55 -5.92 -6.60 12.91
N PHE A 56 -4.70 -6.06 12.99
CA PHE A 56 -4.43 -4.66 12.69
C PHE A 56 -4.14 -4.54 11.18
N PHE A 57 -5.08 -3.97 10.43
CA PHE A 57 -4.79 -3.44 9.09
C PHE A 57 -4.61 -1.94 9.22
N ASP A 58 -3.40 -1.50 8.90
CA ASP A 58 -3.07 -0.09 8.87
C ASP A 58 -3.28 0.42 7.45
N PHE A 59 -4.08 1.47 7.32
CA PHE A 59 -4.36 2.15 6.08
C PHE A 59 -3.94 3.60 6.18
N MET A 60 -3.16 4.08 5.21
CA MET A 60 -2.78 5.49 5.14
C MET A 60 -2.69 5.97 3.68
N PRO A 61 -3.49 6.98 3.27
CA PRO A 61 -3.29 7.67 2.02
C PRO A 61 -2.14 8.69 2.15
N LEU A 62 -1.30 8.77 1.14
CA LEU A 62 -0.16 9.67 1.03
C LEU A 62 -0.21 10.38 -0.32
N ASP A 63 -0.25 11.70 -0.32
CA ASP A 63 -0.21 12.52 -1.53
C ASP A 63 1.24 12.76 -1.96
N LEU A 64 1.60 12.35 -3.17
CA LEU A 64 2.92 12.60 -3.77
C LEU A 64 2.95 13.88 -4.62
N GLY A 65 1.82 14.57 -4.79
CA GLY A 65 1.67 15.68 -5.70
C GLY A 65 1.47 15.22 -7.15
N GLN A 66 2.07 15.93 -8.11
CA GLN A 66 1.96 15.58 -9.52
C GLN A 66 3.14 14.74 -9.99
N VAL A 67 2.84 13.61 -10.61
CA VAL A 67 3.78 12.70 -11.26
C VAL A 67 3.29 12.48 -12.69
N ALA A 68 4.17 12.73 -13.67
CA ALA A 68 3.83 12.66 -15.11
C ALA A 68 2.53 13.42 -15.51
N GLY A 69 2.26 14.55 -14.85
CA GLY A 69 1.06 15.36 -15.10
C GLY A 69 -0.24 14.84 -14.49
N MET A 70 -0.16 13.80 -13.64
CA MET A 70 -1.28 13.24 -12.88
C MET A 70 -1.05 13.42 -11.37
N LYS A 71 -2.11 13.79 -10.65
CA LYS A 71 -2.10 13.79 -9.18
C LYS A 71 -1.99 12.35 -8.69
N THR A 72 -0.95 12.03 -7.92
CA THR A 72 -0.65 10.66 -7.51
C THR A 72 -0.82 10.50 -6.01
N LYS A 73 -1.65 9.53 -5.62
CA LYS A 73 -1.88 9.14 -4.22
C LYS A 73 -1.45 7.71 -4.01
N LEU A 74 -0.64 7.48 -2.99
CA LEU A 74 -0.30 6.14 -2.52
C LEU A 74 -1.23 5.75 -1.38
N PHE A 75 -1.72 4.52 -1.41
CA PHE A 75 -2.45 3.92 -0.31
C PHE A 75 -1.59 2.82 0.28
N LEU A 76 -1.10 3.04 1.50
CA LEU A 76 -0.25 2.10 2.21
C LEU A 76 -1.13 1.16 3.03
N TYR A 77 -0.91 -0.15 2.88
CA TYR A 77 -1.61 -1.20 3.62
C TYR A 77 -0.61 -2.11 4.33
N THR A 78 -0.89 -2.52 5.56
CA THR A 78 -0.19 -3.64 6.21
C THR A 78 -1.02 -4.92 6.15
N VAL A 79 -0.33 -6.06 6.25
CA VAL A 79 -0.97 -7.37 6.41
C VAL A 79 -0.70 -7.96 7.80
N PRO A 80 -1.61 -8.77 8.36
CA PRO A 80 -1.36 -9.52 9.58
C PRO A 80 -0.25 -10.52 9.33
N GLY A 81 0.75 -10.53 10.21
CA GLY A 81 1.93 -11.36 10.04
C GLY A 81 1.83 -12.78 10.61
N GLN A 82 0.73 -13.14 11.28
CA GLN A 82 0.52 -14.50 11.80
C GLN A 82 0.02 -15.44 10.72
N VAL A 83 0.57 -16.66 10.64
CA VAL A 83 0.35 -17.62 9.55
C VAL A 83 -1.14 -17.93 9.32
N TYR A 84 -1.94 -17.98 10.37
CA TYR A 84 -3.39 -18.28 10.34
C TYR A 84 -4.24 -17.35 9.45
N TYR A 85 -3.79 -16.12 9.18
CA TYR A 85 -4.59 -15.11 8.45
C TYR A 85 -4.29 -15.05 6.94
N ASP A 86 -4.08 -16.20 6.29
CA ASP A 86 -3.69 -16.22 4.88
C ASP A 86 -4.75 -15.62 3.95
N SER A 87 -6.03 -15.95 4.17
CA SER A 87 -7.16 -15.39 3.43
C SER A 87 -7.17 -13.87 3.46
N THR A 88 -6.82 -13.26 4.60
CA THR A 88 -6.80 -11.81 4.73
C THR A 88 -5.55 -11.20 4.10
N ARG A 89 -4.39 -11.87 4.17
CA ARG A 89 -3.20 -11.44 3.39
C ARG A 89 -3.48 -11.43 1.90
N LYS A 90 -4.17 -12.46 1.40
CA LYS A 90 -4.61 -12.58 0.02
C LYS A 90 -5.55 -11.43 -0.36
N LEU A 91 -6.59 -11.18 0.44
CA LEU A 91 -7.51 -10.06 0.23
C LEU A 91 -6.80 -8.69 0.15
N VAL A 92 -5.83 -8.43 1.05
CA VAL A 92 -5.07 -7.18 1.03
C VAL A 92 -4.14 -7.09 -0.19
N LEU A 93 -3.59 -8.19 -0.68
CA LEU A 93 -2.78 -8.20 -1.90
C LEU A 93 -3.59 -7.96 -3.18
N GLN A 94 -4.91 -8.16 -3.15
CA GLN A 94 -5.75 -7.91 -4.31
C GLN A 94 -5.59 -6.47 -4.80
N GLY A 95 -5.19 -6.34 -6.07
CA GLY A 95 -5.01 -5.05 -6.72
C GLY A 95 -3.78 -4.27 -6.25
N ALA A 96 -2.83 -4.87 -5.53
CA ALA A 96 -1.57 -4.22 -5.18
C ALA A 96 -0.79 -3.79 -6.44
N ASP A 97 -0.24 -2.58 -6.41
CA ASP A 97 0.59 -2.01 -7.47
C ASP A 97 2.08 -2.04 -7.10
N GLY A 98 2.40 -2.19 -5.82
CA GLY A 98 3.74 -2.48 -5.32
C GLY A 98 3.74 -3.15 -3.95
N VAL A 99 4.84 -3.81 -3.60
CA VAL A 99 5.03 -4.51 -2.33
C VAL A 99 6.34 -4.08 -1.67
N ALA A 100 6.29 -3.78 -0.38
CA ALA A 100 7.47 -3.63 0.47
C ALA A 100 7.54 -4.82 1.42
N PHE A 101 8.48 -5.74 1.19
CA PHE A 101 8.65 -6.90 2.05
C PHE A 101 9.57 -6.56 3.23
N ILE A 102 9.03 -6.61 4.45
CA ILE A 102 9.71 -6.27 5.68
C ILE A 102 10.20 -7.55 6.36
N ALA A 103 11.50 -7.81 6.24
CA ALA A 103 12.18 -8.95 6.84
C ALA A 103 12.77 -8.58 8.21
N ASP A 104 12.75 -9.53 9.14
CA ASP A 104 13.37 -9.42 10.47
C ASP A 104 14.83 -9.89 10.41
N SER A 105 15.78 -9.10 10.92
CA SER A 105 17.21 -9.46 10.89
C SER A 105 17.63 -10.45 11.99
N ASP A 106 16.75 -10.78 12.94
CA ASP A 106 17.04 -11.77 13.98
C ASP A 106 17.25 -13.17 13.37
N PRO A 107 18.36 -13.88 13.68
CA PRO A 107 18.63 -15.23 13.21
C PRO A 107 17.47 -16.21 13.42
N ASN A 108 16.76 -16.10 14.55
CA ASN A 108 15.64 -16.96 14.91
C ASN A 108 14.41 -16.74 14.01
N ARG A 109 14.35 -15.62 13.29
CA ARG A 109 13.23 -15.23 12.42
C ARG A 109 13.52 -15.48 10.94
N MET A 110 14.67 -16.07 10.61
CA MET A 110 15.04 -16.37 9.22
C MET A 110 14.04 -17.32 8.53
N ASN A 111 13.60 -18.38 9.22
CA ASN A 111 12.63 -19.32 8.64
C ASN A 111 11.29 -18.63 8.36
N ASP A 112 10.83 -17.78 9.28
CA ASP A 112 9.61 -16.99 9.10
C ASP A 112 9.72 -16.02 7.92
N ASN A 113 10.89 -15.40 7.71
CA ASN A 113 11.12 -14.55 6.54
C ASN A 113 10.97 -15.36 5.24
N ILE A 114 11.60 -16.53 5.15
CA ILE A 114 11.55 -17.40 3.97
C ILE A 114 10.12 -17.88 3.72
N GLU A 115 9.43 -18.35 4.76
CA GLU A 115 8.05 -18.82 4.64
C GLU A 115 7.11 -17.69 4.22
N SER A 116 7.25 -16.50 4.82
CA SER A 116 6.43 -15.34 4.49
C SER A 116 6.69 -14.85 3.06
N PHE A 117 7.93 -14.92 2.57
CA PHE A 117 8.26 -14.55 1.19
C PHE A 117 7.67 -15.55 0.18
N LYS A 118 7.77 -16.86 0.45
CA LYS A 118 7.10 -17.90 -0.35
C LYS A 118 5.58 -17.74 -0.31
N ASN A 119 5.03 -17.34 0.82
CA ASN A 119 3.60 -17.05 0.95
C ASN A 119 3.17 -15.84 0.10
N LEU A 120 3.97 -14.76 0.09
CA LEU A 120 3.76 -13.63 -0.81
C LEU A 120 3.73 -14.08 -2.28
N GLU A 121 4.73 -14.87 -2.70
CA GLU A 121 4.83 -15.38 -4.06
C GLU A 121 3.60 -16.22 -4.46
N ARG A 122 3.17 -17.15 -3.59
CA ARG A 122 1.95 -17.96 -3.83
C ARG A 122 0.71 -17.09 -3.95
N ASN A 123 0.53 -16.13 -3.02
CA ASN A 123 -0.64 -15.26 -3.01
C ASN A 123 -0.71 -14.34 -4.23
N LEU A 124 0.43 -13.84 -4.73
CA LEU A 124 0.48 -13.07 -5.97
C LEU A 124 0.14 -13.95 -7.18
N LYS A 125 0.68 -15.18 -7.22
CA LYS A 125 0.44 -16.14 -8.30
C LYS A 125 -1.04 -16.51 -8.42
N ASP A 126 -1.76 -16.64 -7.30
CA ASP A 126 -3.20 -16.88 -7.28
C ASP A 126 -4.02 -15.76 -7.95
N TYR A 127 -3.49 -14.55 -8.01
CA TYR A 127 -4.06 -13.42 -8.76
C TYR A 127 -3.49 -13.27 -10.17
N GLY A 128 -2.71 -14.25 -10.64
CA GLY A 128 -2.04 -14.21 -11.95
C GLY A 128 -0.89 -13.22 -12.03
N VAL A 129 -0.34 -12.77 -10.90
CA VAL A 129 0.78 -11.81 -10.85
C VAL A 129 2.09 -12.56 -10.58
N ASP A 130 3.07 -12.40 -11.47
CA ASP A 130 4.44 -12.87 -11.22
C ASP A 130 5.15 -11.90 -10.27
N ILE A 131 5.71 -12.41 -9.17
CA ILE A 131 6.46 -11.63 -8.18
C ILE A 131 7.64 -10.86 -8.78
N ARG A 132 8.21 -11.33 -9.90
CA ARG A 132 9.32 -10.66 -10.61
C ARG A 132 8.86 -9.46 -11.44
N LYS A 133 7.55 -9.33 -11.70
CA LYS A 133 6.98 -8.26 -12.52
C LYS A 133 6.33 -7.15 -11.68
N ILE A 134 5.96 -7.43 -10.44
CA ILE A 134 5.42 -6.42 -9.54
C ILE A 134 6.57 -5.59 -8.92
N PRO A 135 6.46 -4.25 -8.85
CA PRO A 135 7.36 -3.43 -8.06
C PRO A 135 7.51 -4.00 -6.64
N LEU A 136 8.72 -4.40 -6.29
CA LEU A 136 9.03 -5.05 -5.02
C LEU A 136 10.33 -4.50 -4.48
N VAL A 137 10.34 -4.15 -3.20
CA VAL A 137 11.55 -3.87 -2.43
C VAL A 137 11.59 -4.76 -1.19
N ILE A 138 12.80 -5.04 -0.70
CA ILE A 138 12.99 -5.77 0.55
C ILE A 138 13.66 -4.83 1.55
N GLN A 139 13.10 -4.75 2.75
CA GLN A 139 13.70 -4.02 3.86
C GLN A 139 14.15 -5.02 4.93
N TYR A 140 15.44 -5.02 5.24
CA TYR A 140 16.00 -5.75 6.38
C TYR A 140 15.91 -4.86 7.61
N ASN A 141 14.87 -5.10 8.41
CA ASN A 141 14.57 -4.33 9.60
C ASN A 141 15.26 -4.91 10.84
N LYS A 142 15.32 -4.11 11.91
CA LYS A 142 15.95 -4.45 13.20
C LYS A 142 17.46 -4.65 13.10
N ARG A 143 18.13 -3.81 12.30
CA ARG A 143 19.59 -3.80 12.15
C ARG A 143 20.34 -3.43 13.44
N ASP A 144 19.63 -2.94 14.44
CA ASP A 144 20.13 -2.59 15.77
C ASP A 144 20.31 -3.79 16.71
N LEU A 145 19.81 -4.99 16.35
CA LEU A 145 19.98 -6.18 17.18
C LEU A 145 21.45 -6.62 17.20
N PRO A 146 22.03 -6.95 18.38
CA PRO A 146 23.43 -7.33 18.49
C PRO A 146 23.79 -8.61 17.74
N GLY A 147 22.80 -9.49 17.49
CA GLY A 147 22.94 -10.71 16.70
C GLY A 147 22.32 -10.62 15.31
N ALA A 148 22.03 -9.41 14.79
CA ALA A 148 21.43 -9.26 13.47
C ALA A 148 22.30 -9.94 12.39
N LEU A 149 21.68 -10.82 11.60
CA LEU A 149 22.36 -11.46 10.47
C LEU A 149 22.93 -10.42 9.50
N SER A 150 24.02 -10.75 8.80
CA SER A 150 24.56 -9.82 7.81
C SER A 150 23.58 -9.63 6.64
N VAL A 151 23.60 -8.44 6.02
CA VAL A 151 22.76 -8.17 4.83
C VAL A 151 23.03 -9.18 3.69
N PRO A 152 24.28 -9.58 3.38
CA PRO A 152 24.53 -10.60 2.37
C PRO A 152 23.86 -11.95 2.68
N GLU A 153 23.88 -12.40 3.95
CA GLU A 153 23.23 -13.65 4.36
C GLU A 153 21.70 -13.58 4.25
N LEU A 154 21.11 -12.46 4.68
CA LEU A 154 19.68 -12.21 4.54
C LEU A 154 19.26 -12.18 3.08
N ASN A 155 20.03 -11.48 2.24
CA ASN A 155 19.76 -11.32 0.82
C ASN A 155 19.86 -12.66 0.08
N ALA A 156 20.90 -13.45 0.35
CA ALA A 156 21.08 -14.76 -0.27
C ALA A 156 19.93 -15.73 0.03
N LYS A 157 19.30 -15.63 1.21
CA LYS A 157 18.23 -16.54 1.65
C LYS A 157 16.81 -16.09 1.28
N VAL A 158 16.55 -14.78 1.31
CA VAL A 158 15.19 -14.23 1.13
C VAL A 158 14.97 -13.67 -0.28
N ASN A 159 15.97 -13.02 -0.87
CA ASN A 159 15.81 -12.26 -2.11
C ASN A 159 16.01 -13.13 -3.35
N SER A 160 15.08 -14.04 -3.62
CA SER A 160 15.14 -14.94 -4.78
C SER A 160 14.91 -14.24 -6.13
N VAL A 161 14.50 -12.96 -6.12
CA VAL A 161 14.11 -12.20 -7.32
C VAL A 161 15.03 -11.02 -7.63
N GLY A 162 16.06 -10.77 -6.80
CA GLY A 162 16.97 -9.65 -6.98
C GLY A 162 16.33 -8.27 -6.78
N ALA A 163 15.30 -8.18 -5.93
CA ALA A 163 14.64 -6.91 -5.60
C ALA A 163 15.60 -5.94 -4.89
N PRO A 164 15.47 -4.61 -5.08
CA PRO A 164 16.25 -3.62 -4.33
C PRO A 164 16.08 -3.79 -2.81
N THR A 165 17.19 -3.68 -2.08
CA THR A 165 17.23 -3.90 -0.63
C THR A 165 17.54 -2.64 0.15
N PHE A 166 16.93 -2.48 1.33
CA PHE A 166 17.17 -1.37 2.24
C PHE A 166 17.39 -1.89 3.66
N GLU A 167 18.35 -1.31 4.37
CA GLU A 167 18.54 -1.55 5.81
C GLU A 167 17.68 -0.59 6.62
N ALA A 168 17.12 -1.06 7.74
CA ALA A 168 16.28 -0.23 8.58
C ALA A 168 16.33 -0.56 10.08
N VAL A 169 16.13 0.48 10.87
CA VAL A 169 15.78 0.40 12.28
C VAL A 169 14.46 1.16 12.43
N ALA A 170 13.35 0.47 12.16
CA ALA A 170 12.03 1.11 12.07
C ALA A 170 11.67 1.88 13.34
N VAL A 171 12.04 1.39 14.53
CA VAL A 171 11.76 2.07 15.80
C VAL A 171 12.46 3.43 15.94
N LYS A 172 13.60 3.62 15.29
CA LYS A 172 14.33 4.90 15.18
C LYS A 172 13.93 5.69 13.92
N GLY A 173 13.16 5.06 13.04
CA GLY A 173 12.76 5.57 11.74
C GLY A 173 13.90 5.67 10.71
N GLU A 174 15.03 5.00 10.96
CA GLU A 174 16.14 4.85 10.01
C GLU A 174 15.73 3.85 8.93
N GLY A 175 16.04 4.14 7.66
CA GLY A 175 15.72 3.27 6.52
C GLY A 175 14.27 3.32 6.03
N VAL A 176 13.31 3.67 6.90
CA VAL A 176 11.87 3.64 6.59
C VAL A 176 11.51 4.54 5.40
N MET A 177 12.00 5.78 5.38
CA MET A 177 11.72 6.71 4.28
C MET A 177 12.49 6.33 3.01
N GLN A 178 13.67 5.72 3.12
CA GLN A 178 14.42 5.19 1.98
C GLN A 178 13.65 4.03 1.33
N THR A 179 13.13 3.09 2.11
CA THR A 179 12.27 2.00 1.66
C THR A 179 11.04 2.52 0.94
N LEU A 180 10.32 3.49 1.55
CA LEU A 180 9.14 4.10 0.94
C LEU A 180 9.47 4.80 -0.39
N LYS A 181 10.54 5.60 -0.43
CA LYS A 181 10.99 6.25 -1.67
C LYS A 181 11.36 5.23 -2.75
N GLY A 182 12.06 4.16 -2.37
CA GLY A 182 12.44 3.07 -3.26
C GLY A 182 11.23 2.41 -3.92
N ILE A 183 10.25 1.97 -3.14
CA ILE A 183 9.04 1.35 -3.70
C ILE A 183 8.20 2.34 -4.49
N SER A 184 8.06 3.58 -4.02
CA SER A 184 7.30 4.62 -4.71
C SER A 184 7.89 4.91 -6.09
N LYS A 185 9.23 4.96 -6.19
CA LYS A 185 9.93 5.15 -7.46
C LYS A 185 9.63 3.99 -8.42
N LEU A 186 9.75 2.74 -7.99
CA LEU A 186 9.47 1.58 -8.85
C LEU A 186 8.01 1.55 -9.35
N VAL A 187 7.06 1.90 -8.48
CA VAL A 187 5.64 1.98 -8.86
C VAL A 187 5.42 3.08 -9.89
N VAL A 188 5.98 4.27 -9.65
CA VAL A 188 5.89 5.41 -10.57
C VAL A 188 6.55 5.11 -11.92
N ASP A 189 7.74 4.51 -11.91
CA ASP A 189 8.47 4.17 -13.13
C ASP A 189 7.65 3.18 -13.98
N ARG A 190 7.06 2.16 -13.34
CA ARG A 190 6.14 1.23 -14.01
C ARG A 190 4.90 1.94 -14.57
N LEU A 191 4.30 2.87 -13.83
CA LEU A 191 3.17 3.66 -14.32
C LEU A 191 3.54 4.52 -15.53
N ASN A 192 4.74 5.10 -15.51
CA ASN A 192 5.23 5.90 -16.63
C ASN A 192 5.47 5.02 -17.86
N GLU A 193 5.90 3.77 -17.70
CA GLU A 193 6.05 2.83 -18.82
C GLU A 193 4.69 2.37 -19.38
N GLU A 194 3.74 2.07 -18.50
CA GLU A 194 2.42 1.54 -18.88
C GLU A 194 1.48 2.63 -19.45
N TYR A 195 1.62 3.86 -18.95
CA TYR A 195 0.77 5.01 -19.28
C TYR A 195 1.54 6.20 -19.87
N ALA A 196 2.77 5.99 -20.36
CA ALA A 196 3.46 7.01 -21.14
C ALA A 196 2.46 7.55 -22.18
N PRO A 197 2.24 8.87 -22.27
CA PRO A 197 1.49 9.40 -23.39
C PRO A 197 2.20 8.86 -24.61
N VAL A 198 1.44 8.13 -25.47
CA VAL A 198 1.89 7.70 -26.80
C VAL A 198 2.75 8.83 -27.30
N LYS A 199 4.08 8.59 -27.38
CA LYS A 199 5.02 9.61 -27.83
C LYS A 199 4.37 10.21 -29.05
N SER A 200 3.95 11.47 -28.93
CA SER A 200 3.49 12.23 -30.07
C SER A 200 4.64 12.09 -31.05
N ALA A 201 4.41 11.35 -32.12
CA ALA A 201 5.31 11.30 -33.25
C ALA A 201 5.26 12.71 -33.84
N ALA A 202 6.04 13.60 -33.25
CA ALA A 202 6.39 14.85 -33.88
C ALA A 202 7.12 14.46 -35.17
N PRO A 203 6.65 14.91 -36.35
CA PRO A 203 7.31 14.62 -37.60
C PRO A 203 8.73 15.17 -37.56
N ALA A 204 9.66 14.43 -38.14
CA ALA A 204 11.03 14.83 -38.35
C ALA A 204 11.08 16.27 -38.92
N ALA A 205 11.81 17.13 -38.21
CA ALA A 205 12.22 18.42 -38.73
C ALA A 205 13.03 18.18 -40.01
N THR A 206 12.46 18.54 -41.16
CA THR A 206 13.22 18.83 -42.37
C THR A 206 13.09 20.32 -42.63
N ALA A 207 14.22 21.00 -42.51
CA ALA A 207 14.36 22.41 -42.84
C ALA A 207 14.22 22.59 -44.36
N ALA A 208 13.29 23.45 -44.77
CA ALA A 208 13.36 24.20 -46.02
C ALA A 208 12.35 25.36 -45.97
N ALA A 209 12.86 26.59 -45.88
CA ALA A 209 12.16 27.78 -46.34
C ALA A 209 12.32 27.87 -47.88
N PRO A 210 11.44 28.55 -48.65
CA PRO A 210 11.40 30.02 -48.63
C PRO A 210 10.01 30.70 -48.81
N ALA A 211 9.99 31.97 -48.36
CA ALA A 211 9.19 33.15 -48.73
C ALA A 211 7.91 33.04 -49.60
N ALA A 212 6.82 33.68 -49.15
CA ALA A 212 6.33 34.98 -49.68
C ALA A 212 4.92 35.39 -49.19
N ARG A 213 4.81 36.69 -48.86
CA ARG A 213 3.67 37.63 -49.08
C ARG A 213 2.42 37.66 -48.15
N ALA A 214 2.37 38.76 -47.38
CA ALA A 214 1.29 39.75 -47.21
C ALA A 214 -0.12 39.34 -46.75
N ALA A 215 -0.55 39.85 -45.58
CA ALA A 215 -1.52 40.95 -45.42
C ALA A 215 -2.22 40.89 -44.04
N ALA A 216 -2.18 41.99 -43.29
CA ALA A 216 -3.12 42.33 -42.20
C ALA A 216 -4.36 43.02 -42.84
N PRO A 217 -5.53 43.26 -42.17
CA PRO A 217 -5.61 43.87 -40.83
C PRO A 217 -6.82 43.49 -39.91
N ALA A 218 -6.65 43.89 -38.63
CA ALA A 218 -7.62 44.49 -37.68
C ALA A 218 -9.02 43.87 -37.41
N ALA A 219 -9.31 43.62 -36.12
CA ALA A 219 -10.21 44.44 -35.27
C ALA A 219 -10.92 43.63 -34.15
N SER A 220 -10.68 44.00 -32.89
CA SER A 220 -11.63 43.83 -31.77
C SER A 220 -12.49 45.10 -31.68
N PRO A 221 -13.72 45.10 -31.10
CA PRO A 221 -13.85 45.29 -29.64
C PRO A 221 -15.14 44.75 -28.94
N ALA A 222 -15.03 44.67 -27.61
CA ALA A 222 -16.01 45.02 -26.55
C ALA A 222 -17.26 44.17 -26.20
N ARG A 223 -17.36 43.94 -24.87
CA ARG A 223 -18.43 43.50 -23.94
C ARG A 223 -19.48 44.63 -23.68
N PRO A 224 -20.46 44.53 -22.74
CA PRO A 224 -21.44 43.50 -22.31
C PRO A 224 -22.91 44.06 -22.32
N PRO A 225 -23.93 43.43 -21.70
CA PRO A 225 -24.28 43.86 -20.33
C PRO A 225 -24.78 42.75 -19.37
N SER A 226 -24.89 43.20 -18.12
CA SER A 226 -25.30 42.64 -16.83
C SER A 226 -26.67 41.94 -16.73
N GLY A 227 -26.80 41.03 -15.75
CA GLY A 227 -28.10 40.70 -15.16
C GLY A 227 -28.10 39.49 -14.20
N THR A 228 -27.97 39.77 -12.90
CA THR A 228 -28.65 39.12 -11.75
C THR A 228 -28.53 37.60 -11.48
N SER A 229 -27.77 37.30 -10.43
CA SER A 229 -28.03 36.23 -9.43
C SER A 229 -29.25 36.59 -8.54
N PRO A 230 -29.85 35.70 -7.69
CA PRO A 230 -29.22 34.55 -7.03
C PRO A 230 -30.02 33.23 -6.98
N ALA A 231 -29.35 32.22 -6.41
CA ALA A 231 -29.68 30.80 -6.24
C ALA A 231 -31.07 30.46 -5.67
N PRO A 232 -31.46 29.17 -5.74
CA PRO A 232 -31.37 28.38 -4.51
C PRO A 232 -30.65 27.02 -4.69
N ALA A 233 -30.16 26.55 -3.54
CA ALA A 233 -29.35 25.35 -3.34
C ALA A 233 -30.04 24.06 -3.82
N ALA A 234 -29.39 23.34 -4.73
CA ALA A 234 -29.72 21.95 -5.01
C ALA A 234 -29.10 21.06 -3.94
N ALA A 235 -29.97 20.39 -3.20
CA ALA A 235 -29.68 19.43 -2.14
C ALA A 235 -28.75 18.30 -2.63
N ARG A 236 -27.78 17.96 -1.80
CA ARG A 236 -27.00 16.71 -1.90
C ARG A 236 -27.95 15.52 -1.73
N PRO A 237 -27.81 14.43 -2.51
CA PRO A 237 -28.48 13.18 -2.17
C PRO A 237 -27.88 12.63 -0.87
N ALA A 238 -28.75 12.30 0.09
CA ALA A 238 -28.37 11.60 1.31
C ALA A 238 -27.86 10.18 0.99
N PRO A 239 -26.89 9.64 1.77
CA PRO A 239 -26.48 8.25 1.62
C PRO A 239 -27.63 7.30 2.04
N PRO A 240 -27.73 6.11 1.42
CA PRO A 240 -28.77 5.14 1.76
C PRO A 240 -28.63 4.63 3.21
N PRO A 241 -29.75 4.26 3.87
CA PRO A 241 -29.72 3.74 5.23
C PRO A 241 -29.01 2.38 5.30
N PRO A 242 -28.37 2.05 6.45
CA PRO A 242 -27.72 0.75 6.64
C PRO A 242 -28.75 -0.39 6.63
N PRO A 243 -28.39 -1.59 6.13
CA PRO A 243 -29.27 -2.73 6.13
C PRO A 243 -29.63 -3.16 7.55
N ALA A 244 -30.90 -3.53 7.74
CA ALA A 244 -31.47 -3.96 9.02
C ALA A 244 -30.65 -5.06 9.69
N ALA A 245 -30.45 -4.90 10.99
CA ALA A 245 -29.78 -5.85 11.87
C ALA A 245 -30.42 -7.25 11.74
N ARG A 246 -29.59 -8.25 11.45
CA ARG A 246 -29.99 -9.65 11.60
C ARG A 246 -30.13 -9.97 13.09
N PRO A 247 -31.14 -10.75 13.51
CA PRO A 247 -31.29 -11.14 14.90
C PRO A 247 -30.11 -11.99 15.37
N ALA A 248 -29.69 -11.77 16.61
CA ALA A 248 -28.56 -12.45 17.25
C ALA A 248 -28.78 -13.98 17.33
N PRO A 249 -27.72 -14.79 17.19
CA PRO A 249 -27.80 -16.23 17.42
C PRO A 249 -28.04 -16.52 18.92
N PRO A 250 -28.73 -17.63 19.25
CA PRO A 250 -29.02 -18.00 20.63
C PRO A 250 -27.74 -18.32 21.42
N PRO A 251 -27.74 -18.11 22.75
CA PRO A 251 -26.58 -18.37 23.59
C PRO A 251 -26.22 -19.87 23.61
N PRO A 252 -24.93 -20.22 23.78
CA PRO A 252 -24.49 -21.61 23.86
C PRO A 252 -25.05 -22.29 25.12
N PRO A 253 -25.33 -23.61 25.08
CA PRO A 253 -25.84 -24.34 26.22
C PRO A 253 -24.81 -24.35 27.38
N ALA A 254 -25.32 -24.18 28.60
CA ALA A 254 -24.51 -24.18 29.82
C ALA A 254 -23.66 -25.46 29.93
N ALA A 255 -22.36 -25.26 30.17
CA ALA A 255 -21.42 -26.34 30.40
C ALA A 255 -21.86 -27.20 31.59
N ARG A 256 -21.92 -28.52 31.40
CA ARG A 256 -22.14 -29.48 32.48
C ARG A 256 -21.00 -29.38 33.50
N PRO A 257 -21.29 -29.45 34.81
CA PRO A 257 -20.24 -29.44 35.83
C PRO A 257 -19.31 -30.64 35.69
N ALA A 258 -18.01 -30.40 35.84
CA ALA A 258 -16.97 -31.42 35.76
C ALA A 258 -17.15 -32.50 36.85
N PRO A 259 -16.84 -33.78 36.56
CA PRO A 259 -16.91 -34.83 37.56
C PRO A 259 -15.82 -34.65 38.63
N ALA A 260 -16.19 -34.91 39.88
CA ALA A 260 -15.31 -34.80 41.04
C ALA A 260 -14.06 -35.71 40.94
N PRO A 261 -12.90 -35.28 41.45
CA PRO A 261 -11.68 -36.07 41.38
C PRO A 261 -11.76 -37.32 42.27
N ALA A 262 -11.32 -38.46 41.72
CA ALA A 262 -11.24 -39.74 42.43
C ALA A 262 -10.26 -39.67 43.62
N PRO A 263 -10.52 -40.41 44.72
CA PRO A 263 -9.65 -40.41 45.89
C PRO A 263 -8.32 -41.10 45.58
N ARG A 264 -7.22 -40.49 46.06
CA ARG A 264 -5.87 -41.05 45.93
C ARG A 264 -5.73 -42.35 46.74
N PRO A 265 -5.03 -43.38 46.24
CA PRO A 265 -4.72 -44.55 47.04
C PRO A 265 -3.71 -44.19 48.14
N ALA A 266 -3.95 -44.74 49.34
CA ALA A 266 -3.01 -44.70 50.45
C ALA A 266 -1.75 -45.49 50.09
N ALA A 267 -0.59 -44.89 50.35
CA ALA A 267 0.70 -45.56 50.18
C ALA A 267 0.91 -46.59 51.32
N PRO A 268 1.62 -47.71 51.03
CA PRO A 268 1.97 -48.72 52.04
C PRO A 268 3.06 -48.24 53.01
#